data_AF-A0AAD4HH53-F1
#
_entry.id   AF-A0AAD4HH53-F1
#
_cell.length_a   1.000
_cell.length_b   1.000
_cell.length_c   1.000
_cell.angle_alpha   90.00
_cell.angle_beta   90.00
_cell.angle_gamma   90.00
#
_symmetry.space_group_name_H-M   'P 1'
#
loop_
_entity.id
_entity.type
_entity.pdbx_description
1 polymer ?
#
loop_
_entity_poly.entity_id
_entity_poly.type
_entity_poly.pdbx_seq_one_letter_code
_entity_poly.pdbx_strand_id
1 'polypeptide(L)'
;QYIQVADHQFVELQLAMHWMDLMQIAISATNCANLYAIAQTRHNLGDSDDHWQFGNALTTEQVWDCFMLLALLDDHQQCNESLVVPHDGDQKNRFMGAMYARNTWIVLQGQDELPHTCLGCMRIFKSPD
;
A
#
# COMPACT_ATOMS: atom_id res chain seq x y z
N GLN A 1 11.14 -11.48 -2.25
CA GLN A 1 10.75 -10.99 -0.89
C GLN A 1 9.24 -10.91 -0.86
N TYR A 2 8.61 -11.17 0.28
CA TYR A 2 7.16 -11.22 0.41
C TYR A 2 6.68 -10.38 1.59
N ILE A 3 5.50 -9.81 1.47
CA ILE A 3 4.79 -9.11 2.55
C ILE A 3 3.51 -9.87 2.88
N GLN A 4 3.21 -9.97 4.17
CA GLN A 4 1.96 -10.61 4.63
C GLN A 4 0.83 -9.60 4.60
N VAL A 5 -0.16 -9.82 3.74
CA VAL A 5 -1.28 -8.89 3.51
C VAL A 5 -2.57 -9.34 4.18
N ALA A 6 -2.65 -10.60 4.58
CA ALA A 6 -3.73 -11.15 5.40
C ALA A 6 -3.24 -12.44 6.08
N ASP A 7 -4.09 -13.06 6.90
CA ASP A 7 -3.74 -14.31 7.60
C ASP A 7 -3.36 -15.40 6.60
N HIS A 8 -2.11 -15.84 6.66
CA HIS A 8 -1.53 -16.85 5.77
C HIS A 8 -1.58 -16.48 4.27
N GLN A 9 -1.72 -15.20 3.93
CA GLN A 9 -1.72 -14.71 2.55
C GLN A 9 -0.58 -13.71 2.36
N PHE A 10 0.26 -13.99 1.36
CA PHE A 10 1.49 -13.27 1.10
C PHE A 10 1.51 -12.76 -0.33
N VAL A 11 2.00 -11.54 -0.51
CA VAL A 11 2.18 -10.91 -1.82
C VAL A 11 3.66 -10.67 -2.05
N GLU A 12 4.13 -10.92 -3.26
CA GLU A 12 5.51 -10.63 -3.65
C GLU A 12 5.75 -9.12 -3.67
N LEU A 13 6.87 -8.69 -3.08
CA LEU A 13 7.19 -7.27 -2.92
C LEU A 13 7.13 -6.49 -4.25
N GLN A 14 7.68 -7.07 -5.32
CA GLN A 14 7.69 -6.43 -6.64
C GLN A 14 6.28 -6.27 -7.22
N LEU A 15 5.39 -7.23 -6.98
CA LEU A 15 4.00 -7.15 -7.41
C LEU A 15 3.25 -6.05 -6.64
N ALA A 16 3.47 -5.96 -5.33
CA ALA A 16 2.91 -4.89 -4.50
C ALA A 16 3.40 -3.50 -4.94
N MET A 17 4.70 -3.34 -5.22
CA MET A 17 5.27 -2.11 -5.77
C MET A 17 4.65 -1.74 -7.12
N HIS A 18 4.45 -2.73 -8.01
CA HIS A 18 3.81 -2.49 -9.30
C HIS A 18 2.37 -1.97 -9.16
N TRP A 19 1.60 -2.46 -8.19
CA TRP A 19 0.27 -1.91 -7.90
C TRP A 19 0.35 -0.48 -7.37
N MET A 20 1.35 -0.14 -6.55
CA MET A 20 1.53 1.24 -6.09
C MET A 20 1.82 2.19 -7.24
N ASP A 21 2.69 1.81 -8.18
CA ASP A 21 2.99 2.62 -9.36
C ASP A 21 1.73 2.87 -10.20
N LEU A 22 0.93 1.82 -10.41
CA LEU A 22 -0.35 1.92 -11.13
C LEU A 22 -1.34 2.84 -10.40
N MET A 23 -1.41 2.73 -9.06
CA MET A 23 -2.29 3.54 -8.22
C MET A 23 -1.88 5.01 -8.16
N GLN A 24 -0.58 5.30 -8.23
CA GLN A 24 -0.06 6.66 -8.28
C GLN A 24 -0.42 7.36 -9.60
N ILE A 25 -0.49 6.61 -10.71
CA ILE A 25 -0.75 7.17 -12.03
C ILE A 25 -2.26 7.34 -12.30
N ALA A 26 -3.06 6.28 -12.16
CA ALA A 26 -4.47 6.32 -12.57
C ALA A 26 -5.38 5.18 -12.09
N ILE A 27 -4.84 4.08 -11.56
CA ILE A 27 -5.58 2.83 -11.38
C ILE A 27 -6.08 2.70 -9.94
N SER A 28 -7.34 2.31 -9.73
CA SER A 28 -7.83 2.04 -8.37
C SER A 28 -7.31 0.71 -7.84
N ALA A 29 -7.23 0.56 -6.50
CA ALA A 29 -6.92 -0.72 -5.86
C ALA A 29 -7.86 -1.85 -6.34
N THR A 30 -9.14 -1.56 -6.54
CA THR A 30 -10.11 -2.51 -7.11
C THR A 30 -9.73 -2.94 -8.52
N ASN A 31 -9.27 -2.02 -9.36
CA ASN A 31 -8.80 -2.36 -10.70
C ASN A 31 -7.50 -3.17 -10.67
N CYS A 32 -6.60 -2.92 -9.72
CA CYS A 32 -5.42 -3.78 -9.49
C CYS A 32 -5.83 -5.21 -9.13
N ALA A 33 -6.80 -5.38 -8.22
CA ALA A 33 -7.32 -6.69 -7.86
C ALA A 33 -7.97 -7.42 -9.06
N ASN A 34 -8.79 -6.71 -9.83
CA ASN A 34 -9.40 -7.25 -11.04
C ASN A 34 -8.36 -7.61 -12.11
N LEU A 35 -7.34 -6.78 -12.31
CA LEU A 35 -6.26 -7.05 -13.26
C LEU A 35 -5.49 -8.31 -12.86
N TYR A 36 -5.23 -8.49 -11.57
CA TYR A 36 -4.60 -9.69 -11.04
C TYR A 36 -5.47 -10.93 -11.28
N ALA A 37 -6.79 -10.86 -11.04
CA ALA A 37 -7.71 -11.95 -11.34
C ALA A 37 -7.71 -12.32 -12.84
N ILE A 38 -7.72 -11.33 -13.74
CA ILE A 38 -7.61 -11.56 -15.19
C ILE A 38 -6.29 -12.26 -15.55
N ALA A 39 -5.18 -11.85 -14.92
CA ALA A 39 -3.88 -12.49 -15.12
C ALA A 39 -3.89 -13.94 -14.62
N GLN A 40 -4.45 -14.22 -13.44
CA GLN A 40 -4.57 -15.59 -12.92
C GLN A 40 -5.35 -16.50 -13.89
N THR A 41 -6.49 -16.05 -14.42
CA THR A 41 -7.26 -16.80 -15.41
C THR A 41 -6.47 -17.01 -16.70
N ARG A 42 -5.76 -15.99 -17.20
CA ARG A 42 -4.94 -16.10 -18.42
C ARG A 42 -3.83 -17.15 -18.28
N HIS A 43 -3.28 -17.30 -17.09
CA HIS A 43 -2.19 -18.23 -16.79
C HIS A 43 -2.67 -19.57 -16.23
N ASN A 44 -3.99 -19.81 -16.15
CA ASN A 44 -4.59 -21.01 -15.55
C ASN A 44 -4.07 -21.30 -14.12
N LEU A 45 -3.83 -20.26 -13.33
CA LEU A 45 -3.32 -20.37 -11.96
C LEU A 45 -4.43 -20.51 -10.90
N GLY A 46 -5.69 -20.62 -11.34
CA GLY A 46 -6.88 -20.61 -10.49
C GLY A 46 -7.22 -21.95 -9.81
N ASP A 47 -6.58 -23.06 -10.20
CA ASP A 47 -6.75 -24.35 -9.53
C ASP A 47 -5.89 -24.38 -8.27
N SER A 48 -6.42 -23.86 -7.18
CA SER A 48 -5.89 -24.10 -5.84
C SER A 48 -6.03 -25.59 -5.52
N ASP A 49 -5.02 -26.14 -4.85
CA ASP A 49 -5.12 -27.41 -4.13
C ASP A 49 -6.41 -27.42 -3.29
N ASP A 50 -7.30 -28.40 -3.50
CA ASP A 50 -8.64 -28.48 -2.88
C ASP A 50 -8.60 -28.43 -1.33
N HIS A 51 -7.41 -28.59 -0.75
CA HIS A 51 -7.15 -28.58 0.68
C HIS A 51 -6.70 -27.23 1.26
N TRP A 52 -6.39 -26.23 0.43
CA TRP A 52 -5.94 -24.93 0.93
C TRP A 52 -7.13 -24.04 1.35
N GLN A 53 -7.27 -23.84 2.66
CA GLN A 53 -8.42 -23.15 3.25
C GLN A 53 -8.46 -21.62 3.02
N PHE A 54 -7.34 -21.01 2.62
CA PHE A 54 -7.26 -19.57 2.37
C PHE A 54 -7.38 -19.31 0.87
N GLY A 55 -8.39 -18.56 0.41
CA GLY A 55 -8.58 -18.34 -1.02
C GLY A 55 -7.38 -17.68 -1.71
N ASN A 56 -7.16 -17.99 -3.00
CA ASN A 56 -6.13 -17.35 -3.84
C ASN A 56 -6.63 -16.07 -4.54
N ALA A 57 -7.89 -15.70 -4.33
CA ALA A 57 -8.46 -14.49 -4.89
C ALA A 57 -7.96 -13.26 -4.13
N LEU A 58 -7.23 -12.39 -4.84
CA LEU A 58 -6.79 -11.11 -4.31
C LEU A 58 -7.98 -10.17 -4.14
N THR A 59 -8.13 -9.58 -2.95
CA THR A 59 -9.18 -8.60 -2.66
C THR A 59 -8.68 -7.17 -2.83
N THR A 60 -9.63 -6.22 -2.91
CA THR A 60 -9.28 -4.78 -2.95
C THR A 60 -8.58 -4.35 -1.67
N GLU A 61 -9.00 -4.88 -0.53
CA GLU A 61 -8.46 -4.60 0.80
C GLU A 61 -7.01 -5.04 0.88
N GLN A 62 -6.66 -6.23 0.36
CA GLN A 62 -5.28 -6.72 0.35
C GLN A 62 -4.34 -5.85 -0.50
N VAL A 63 -4.85 -5.21 -1.56
CA VAL A 63 -4.08 -4.22 -2.33
C VAL A 63 -3.83 -2.95 -1.50
N TRP A 64 -4.84 -2.49 -0.75
CA TRP A 64 -4.65 -1.37 0.19
C TRP A 64 -3.71 -1.72 1.35
N ASP A 65 -3.77 -2.95 1.86
CA ASP A 65 -2.86 -3.44 2.90
C ASP A 65 -1.42 -3.44 2.39
N CYS A 66 -1.18 -3.81 1.12
CA CYS A 66 0.13 -3.65 0.49
C CYS A 66 0.60 -2.20 0.51
N PHE A 67 -0.25 -1.28 0.08
CA PHE A 67 0.09 0.15 0.01
C PHE A 67 0.45 0.70 1.40
N MET A 68 -0.38 0.40 2.40
CA MET A 68 -0.13 0.81 3.78
C MET A 68 1.17 0.22 4.34
N LEU A 69 1.39 -1.08 4.15
CA LEU A 69 2.60 -1.76 4.61
C LEU A 69 3.85 -1.15 4.00
N LEU A 70 3.85 -0.91 2.68
CA LEU A 70 5.00 -0.33 2.01
C LEU A 70 5.26 1.10 2.46
N ALA A 71 4.22 1.91 2.65
CA ALA A 71 4.37 3.26 3.19
C ALA A 71 4.94 3.26 4.63
N LEU A 72 4.48 2.34 5.49
CA LEU A 72 4.99 2.23 6.86
C LEU A 72 6.43 1.71 6.91
N LEU A 73 6.77 0.74 6.07
CA LEU A 73 8.11 0.18 5.99
C LEU A 73 9.11 1.21 5.47
N ASP A 74 8.74 1.97 4.44
CA ASP A 74 9.57 3.05 3.90
C ASP A 74 9.83 4.15 4.95
N ASP A 75 8.78 4.58 5.66
CA ASP A 75 8.86 5.56 6.76
C ASP A 75 9.83 5.12 7.86
N HIS A 76 9.69 3.89 8.37
CA HIS A 76 10.58 3.37 9.42
C HIS A 76 12.00 3.15 8.89
N GLN A 77 12.16 2.72 7.64
CA GLN A 77 13.47 2.57 7.02
C GLN A 77 14.19 3.93 6.91
N GLN A 78 13.48 5.00 6.55
CA GLN A 78 14.04 6.36 6.50
C GLN A 78 14.44 6.88 7.88
N CYS A 79 13.68 6.53 8.93
CA CYS A 79 14.01 6.85 10.32
C CYS A 79 15.06 5.91 10.94
N ASN A 80 15.52 4.88 10.22
CA ASN A 80 16.39 3.81 10.74
C ASN A 80 15.80 3.10 11.97
N GLU A 81 14.48 2.92 11.96
CA GLU A 81 13.68 2.23 12.97
C GLU A 81 13.08 0.94 12.41
N SER A 82 12.58 0.08 13.28
CA SER A 82 11.85 -1.13 12.88
C SER A 82 10.36 -0.93 13.10
N LEU A 83 9.55 -1.28 12.09
CA LEU A 83 8.09 -1.28 12.24
C LEU A 83 7.68 -2.39 13.23
N VAL A 84 7.09 -1.97 14.36
CA VAL A 84 6.54 -2.88 15.38
C VAL A 84 5.03 -2.80 15.36
N VAL A 85 4.37 -3.93 15.12
CA VAL A 85 2.91 -4.06 15.12
C VAL A 85 2.46 -5.16 16.06
N PRO A 86 1.23 -5.09 16.60
CA PRO A 86 0.66 -6.18 17.38
C PRO A 86 0.70 -7.50 16.61
N HIS A 87 0.98 -8.60 17.33
CA HIS A 87 0.90 -9.94 16.75
C HIS A 87 -0.54 -10.32 16.42
N ASP A 88 -1.47 -9.98 17.32
CA ASP A 88 -2.87 -10.34 17.24
C ASP A 88 -3.74 -9.21 16.67
N GLY A 89 -4.98 -9.55 16.31
CA GLY A 89 -6.03 -8.64 15.85
C GLY A 89 -6.28 -8.71 14.35
N ASP A 90 -7.42 -8.16 13.90
CA ASP A 90 -7.73 -8.12 12.47
C ASP A 90 -6.61 -7.40 11.71
N GLN A 91 -6.16 -7.97 10.60
CA GLN A 91 -5.14 -7.40 9.72
C GLN A 91 -5.33 -5.90 9.46
N LYS A 92 -6.57 -5.49 9.13
CA LYS A 92 -6.95 -4.07 8.90
C LYS A 92 -6.68 -3.15 10.10
N ASN A 93 -6.75 -3.67 11.31
CA ASN A 93 -6.64 -2.91 12.56
C ASN A 93 -5.20 -2.87 13.07
N ARG A 94 -4.38 -3.89 12.77
CA ARG A 94 -3.01 -4.06 13.28
C ARG A 94 -2.09 -2.88 12.93
N PHE A 95 -2.33 -2.25 11.78
CA PHE A 95 -1.52 -1.13 11.29
C PHE A 95 -2.07 0.24 11.68
N MET A 96 -3.29 0.34 12.24
CA MET A 96 -3.90 1.64 12.55
C MET A 96 -3.06 2.46 13.53
N GLY A 97 -2.46 1.81 14.54
CA GLY A 97 -1.59 2.49 15.51
C GLY A 97 -0.36 3.12 14.84
N ALA A 98 0.33 2.36 13.98
CA ALA A 98 1.48 2.82 13.24
C ALA A 98 1.11 3.93 12.23
N MET A 99 0.00 3.78 11.51
CA MET A 99 -0.52 4.81 10.61
C MET A 99 -0.88 6.10 11.35
N TYR A 100 -1.51 5.99 12.53
CA TYR A 100 -1.84 7.16 13.33
C TYR A 100 -0.58 7.88 13.83
N ALA A 101 0.43 7.14 14.30
CA ALA A 101 1.71 7.70 14.71
C ALA A 101 2.39 8.44 13.55
N ARG A 102 2.48 7.82 12.38
CA ARG A 102 3.03 8.44 11.17
C ARG A 102 2.28 9.70 10.76
N ASN A 103 0.94 9.64 10.70
CA ASN A 103 0.12 10.81 10.35
C ASN A 103 0.28 11.94 11.36
N THR A 104 0.38 11.61 12.66
CA THR A 104 0.63 12.60 13.72
C THR A 104 1.99 13.25 13.55
N TRP A 105 3.02 12.47 13.22
CA TRP A 105 4.35 12.99 12.93
C TRP A 105 4.35 13.94 11.73
N ILE A 106 3.72 13.56 10.61
CA ILE A 106 3.56 14.40 9.42
C ILE A 106 2.84 15.71 9.75
N VAL A 107 1.79 15.68 10.57
CA VAL A 107 1.06 16.90 10.97
C VAL A 107 1.93 17.82 11.82
N LEU A 108 2.74 17.26 12.72
CA LEU A 108 3.56 18.03 13.66
C LEU A 108 4.86 18.56 13.03
N GLN A 109 5.50 17.78 12.15
CA GLN A 109 6.80 18.08 11.57
C GLN A 109 6.72 18.56 10.11
N GLY A 110 5.59 18.31 9.44
CA GLY A 110 5.45 18.49 8.01
C GLY A 110 6.00 17.29 7.23
N GLN A 111 6.08 17.45 5.92
CA GLN A 111 6.84 16.57 5.03
C GLN A 111 7.95 17.38 4.38
N ASP A 112 9.05 16.73 3.98
CA ASP A 112 10.15 17.40 3.28
C ASP A 112 9.70 18.02 1.94
N GLU A 113 8.61 17.50 1.36
CA GLU A 113 7.97 18.02 0.16
C GLU A 113 7.11 19.27 0.43
N LEU A 114 6.77 19.59 1.69
CA LEU A 114 5.96 20.75 2.04
C LEU A 114 6.62 22.10 1.67
N PRO A 115 7.93 22.33 1.92
CA PRO A 115 8.62 23.53 1.45
C PRO A 115 8.92 23.52 -0.06
N HIS A 116 8.46 22.53 -0.83
CA HIS A 116 8.77 22.43 -2.25
C HIS A 116 8.05 23.51 -3.08
N THR A 117 8.78 24.53 -3.50
CA THR A 117 8.27 25.66 -4.30
C THR A 117 8.59 25.52 -5.80
N CYS A 118 8.24 24.40 -6.43
CA CYS A 118 8.32 24.32 -7.90
C CYS A 118 7.06 24.90 -8.56
N LEU A 119 7.18 25.31 -9.82
CA LEU A 119 6.06 25.82 -10.64
C LEU A 119 4.94 24.78 -10.85
N GLY A 120 5.22 23.48 -10.62
CA GLY A 120 4.23 22.40 -10.67
C GLY A 120 3.37 22.31 -9.41
N CYS A 121 3.96 22.49 -8.24
CA CYS A 121 3.31 22.37 -6.93
C CYS A 121 2.73 23.70 -6.43
N MET A 122 3.36 24.83 -6.75
CA MET A 122 2.89 26.17 -6.38
C MET A 122 2.32 26.90 -7.60
N ARG A 123 0.99 27.00 -7.69
CA ARG A 123 0.33 27.85 -8.70
C ARG A 123 0.14 29.26 -8.16
N ILE A 124 0.92 30.20 -8.70
CA ILE A 124 0.76 31.63 -8.40
C ILE A 124 -0.22 32.23 -9.41
N PHE A 125 -1.40 32.62 -8.95
CA PHE A 125 -2.36 33.38 -9.76
C PHE A 125 -2.03 34.87 -9.63
N LYS A 126 -1.70 35.52 -10.75
CA LYS A 126 -1.61 36.99 -10.78
C LYS A 126 -3.03 37.54 -10.76
N SER A 127 -3.31 38.47 -9.85
CA SER A 127 -4.56 39.25 -9.92
C SER A 127 -4.50 40.17 -11.14
N PRO A 128 -5.61 40.38 -11.87
CA PRO A 128 -5.65 41.38 -12.93
C PRO A 128 -5.52 42.77 -12.32
N ASP A 129 -4.67 43.61 -12.93
CA ASP A 129 -4.52 45.03 -12.61
C ASP A 129 -5.80 45.83 -12.92
#